data_AF-A0A7X3PHC1-F1
#
_entry.id   AF-A0A7X3PHC1-F1
#
_cell.length_a   1.000
_cell.length_b   1.000
_cell.length_c   1.000
_cell.angle_alpha   90.00
_cell.angle_beta   90.00
_cell.angle_gamma   90.00
#
_symmetry.space_group_name_H-M   'P 1'
#
loop_
_entity.id
_entity.type
_entity.pdbx_description
1 polymer ?
#
loop_
_entity_poly.entity_id
_entity_poly.type
_entity_poly.pdbx_seq_one_letter_code
_entity_poly.pdbx_strand_id
1 'polypeptide(L)'
;CRNPYALDRTPGGSSSGSGSAAAANLAVATIGSETDGSIVGPSSRNCLVGIKPTIGLHSRGGVIPIAHSQDSTGPMARTVRDAAIMLGTMVGVDPRDPLTAASAGNFLTDYTGALDPAGLEGARVGVLREYAGFDSRVDALFEEALDVMRAEGATVVDPVTLPEELRFGNEYEMEVLYHEFKADLNAYLASLGPDAPIKSLAELIEYNEANHDLELALYGQELHVRSQERGPLTDQRYLDALATSHRLSRDEGIDRAMNEHRLDALVGITAGIPAMQDPLDASGGGGGGCSTPPAMAAYPNMSVPMGFIRGLPVGMSLCGRAWSEMTLIRLAYAFEQATNVRRPPTFQATVRV
;
A
#
# COMPACT_ATOMS: atom_id res chain seq x y z
N CYS A 1 -2.52 -8.13 -16.39
CA CYS A 1 -1.19 -7.49 -16.33
C CYS A 1 -0.12 -8.57 -16.07
N ARG A 2 1.16 -8.34 -16.41
CA ARG A 2 2.28 -9.29 -16.20
C ARG A 2 3.48 -8.58 -15.57
N ASN A 3 4.24 -9.27 -14.72
CA ASN A 3 5.44 -8.71 -14.10
C ASN A 3 6.61 -8.58 -15.11
N PRO A 4 7.23 -7.40 -15.27
CA PRO A 4 8.36 -7.22 -16.18
C PRO A 4 9.62 -8.04 -15.84
N TYR A 5 9.81 -8.44 -14.58
CA TYR A 5 10.98 -9.24 -14.16
C TYR A 5 10.86 -10.71 -14.57
N ALA A 6 9.65 -11.24 -14.66
CA ALA A 6 9.34 -12.54 -15.24
C ALA A 6 7.86 -12.58 -15.68
N LEU A 7 7.62 -12.81 -16.96
CA LEU A 7 6.31 -12.62 -17.61
C LEU A 7 5.26 -13.68 -17.25
N ASP A 8 5.66 -14.74 -16.55
CA ASP A 8 4.78 -15.74 -15.95
C ASP A 8 4.41 -15.40 -14.49
N ARG A 9 4.86 -14.25 -13.97
CA ARG A 9 4.58 -13.82 -12.59
C ARG A 9 3.53 -12.72 -12.50
N THR A 10 2.83 -12.72 -11.37
CA THR A 10 1.95 -11.61 -11.01
C THR A 10 2.76 -10.34 -10.72
N PRO A 11 2.32 -9.17 -11.20
CA PRO A 11 2.88 -7.88 -10.78
C PRO A 11 2.35 -7.43 -9.41
N GLY A 12 1.53 -8.23 -8.72
CA GLY A 12 0.73 -7.76 -7.59
C GLY A 12 -0.44 -6.90 -8.05
N GLY A 13 -1.12 -6.24 -7.11
CA GLY A 13 -2.27 -5.39 -7.40
C GLY A 13 -2.79 -4.68 -6.15
N SER A 14 -3.83 -3.84 -6.28
CA SER A 14 -4.60 -3.58 -7.50
C SER A 14 -3.95 -2.61 -8.50
N SER A 15 -2.93 -1.82 -8.09
CA SER A 15 -2.17 -0.93 -8.99
C SER A 15 -1.17 -1.68 -9.90
N SER A 16 -1.58 -2.82 -10.45
CA SER A 16 -0.76 -3.72 -11.27
C SER A 16 -0.18 -3.05 -12.49
N GLY A 17 -1.01 -2.28 -13.21
CA GLY A 17 -0.61 -1.59 -14.44
C GLY A 17 0.45 -0.51 -14.18
N SER A 18 0.22 0.32 -13.16
CA SER A 18 1.17 1.36 -12.72
C SER A 18 2.52 0.74 -12.33
N GLY A 19 2.50 -0.30 -11.49
CA GLY A 19 3.72 -1.01 -11.09
C GLY A 19 4.50 -1.59 -12.27
N SER A 20 3.82 -2.30 -13.18
CA SER A 20 4.50 -2.86 -14.36
C SER A 20 4.99 -1.79 -15.33
N ALA A 21 4.20 -0.72 -15.55
CA ALA A 21 4.56 0.35 -16.48
C ALA A 21 5.78 1.15 -16.01
N ALA A 22 5.84 1.55 -14.74
CA ALA A 22 6.99 2.28 -14.21
C ALA A 22 8.25 1.41 -14.20
N ALA A 23 8.13 0.12 -13.86
CA ALA A 23 9.25 -0.82 -13.85
C ALA A 23 9.80 -1.09 -15.26
N ALA A 24 8.92 -1.20 -16.26
CA ALA A 24 9.27 -1.40 -17.67
C ALA A 24 9.69 -0.11 -18.41
N ASN A 25 9.81 1.03 -17.72
CA ASN A 25 10.11 2.34 -18.29
C ASN A 25 9.11 2.82 -19.35
N LEU A 26 7.83 2.46 -19.22
CA LEU A 26 6.76 2.98 -20.08
C LEU A 26 6.30 4.40 -19.65
N ALA A 27 6.63 4.79 -18.41
CA ALA A 27 6.43 6.13 -17.87
C ALA A 27 7.57 6.49 -16.91
N VAL A 28 7.81 7.79 -16.71
CA VAL A 28 8.81 8.27 -15.74
C VAL A 28 8.42 7.87 -14.31
N ALA A 29 7.16 8.10 -13.94
CA ALA A 29 6.53 7.64 -12.71
C ALA A 29 5.04 7.40 -12.99
N THR A 30 4.35 6.73 -12.06
CA THR A 30 2.93 6.38 -12.18
C THR A 30 2.19 6.65 -10.88
N ILE A 31 0.87 6.84 -10.96
CA ILE A 31 -0.01 6.95 -9.78
C ILE A 31 -0.64 5.57 -9.54
N GLY A 32 -0.66 5.13 -8.28
CA GLY A 32 -1.51 4.03 -7.82
C GLY A 32 -2.54 4.51 -6.81
N SER A 33 -3.47 3.64 -6.46
CA SER A 33 -4.34 3.80 -5.29
C SER A 33 -4.18 2.61 -4.33
N GLU A 34 -4.30 2.89 -3.04
CA GLU A 34 -4.21 1.88 -1.98
C GLU A 34 -5.34 2.05 -0.98
N THR A 35 -6.07 0.94 -0.76
CA THR A 35 -6.94 0.71 0.40
C THR A 35 -6.18 -0.10 1.44
N ASP A 36 -5.64 -1.26 1.05
CA ASP A 36 -4.62 -2.01 1.78
C ASP A 36 -3.67 -2.68 0.77
N GLY A 37 -2.38 -2.35 0.82
CA GLY A 37 -1.32 -2.97 0.03
C GLY A 37 -1.29 -2.65 -1.47
N SER A 38 -2.29 -1.97 -2.03
CA SER A 38 -2.45 -1.81 -3.48
C SER A 38 -1.52 -0.81 -4.19
N ILE A 39 -0.66 -0.09 -3.46
CA ILE A 39 0.51 0.68 -3.94
C ILE A 39 1.80 -0.04 -3.54
N VAL A 40 1.98 -0.35 -2.26
CA VAL A 40 3.24 -0.91 -1.73
C VAL A 40 3.48 -2.34 -2.21
N GLY A 41 2.42 -3.16 -2.27
CA GLY A 41 2.45 -4.54 -2.72
C GLY A 41 2.92 -4.70 -4.18
N PRO A 42 2.30 -4.00 -5.16
CA PRO A 42 2.82 -4.01 -6.52
C PRO A 42 4.17 -3.28 -6.65
N SER A 43 4.49 -2.29 -5.82
CA SER A 43 5.82 -1.64 -5.85
C SER A 43 6.93 -2.61 -5.47
N SER A 44 6.77 -3.36 -4.36
CA SER A 44 7.68 -4.43 -3.95
C SER A 44 7.90 -5.46 -5.07
N ARG A 45 6.80 -5.95 -5.66
CA ARG A 45 6.83 -6.97 -6.72
C ARG A 45 7.39 -6.48 -8.06
N ASN A 46 7.48 -5.18 -8.29
CA ASN A 46 8.03 -4.60 -9.53
C ASN A 46 9.32 -3.80 -9.29
N CYS A 47 9.99 -3.99 -8.13
CA CYS A 47 11.24 -3.31 -7.78
C CYS A 47 11.15 -1.77 -7.89
N LEU A 48 10.05 -1.21 -7.36
CA LEU A 48 9.78 0.21 -7.33
C LEU A 48 9.76 0.72 -5.89
N VAL A 49 9.92 2.03 -5.77
CA VAL A 49 9.49 2.78 -4.60
C VAL A 49 8.02 3.10 -4.76
N GLY A 50 7.22 2.84 -3.73
CA GLY A 50 5.80 3.17 -3.69
C GLY A 50 5.44 3.84 -2.38
N ILE A 51 4.74 4.98 -2.43
CA ILE A 51 4.32 5.74 -1.24
C ILE A 51 2.80 5.72 -1.16
N LYS A 52 2.25 5.08 -0.13
CA LYS A 52 0.89 5.34 0.34
C LYS A 52 0.98 6.46 1.37
N PRO A 53 0.51 7.69 1.10
CA PRO A 53 0.58 8.75 2.10
C PRO A 53 -0.51 8.60 3.17
N THR A 54 -0.42 9.45 4.19
CA THR A 54 -1.51 9.68 5.16
C THR A 54 -2.79 10.04 4.40
N ILE A 55 -3.92 9.50 4.84
CA ILE A 55 -5.19 9.80 4.19
C ILE A 55 -5.53 11.28 4.41
N GLY A 56 -5.93 11.93 3.33
CA GLY A 56 -6.12 13.38 3.29
C GLY A 56 -4.91 14.16 2.79
N LEU A 57 -3.71 13.55 2.66
CA LEU A 57 -2.59 14.27 2.04
C LEU A 57 -2.86 14.61 0.57
N HIS A 58 -3.46 13.66 -0.15
CA HIS A 58 -3.94 13.84 -1.51
C HIS A 58 -5.46 13.71 -1.57
N SER A 59 -6.07 14.50 -2.45
CA SER A 59 -7.48 14.35 -2.76
C SER A 59 -7.76 13.02 -3.47
N ARG A 60 -8.88 12.42 -3.14
CA ARG A 60 -9.46 11.24 -3.82
C ARG A 60 -10.62 11.64 -4.72
N GLY A 61 -10.88 12.94 -4.88
CA GLY A 61 -11.92 13.47 -5.76
C GLY A 61 -11.71 13.03 -7.21
N GLY A 62 -12.63 12.21 -7.72
CA GLY A 62 -12.59 11.65 -9.07
C GLY A 62 -11.99 10.25 -9.19
N VAL A 63 -11.60 9.62 -8.07
CA VAL A 63 -11.15 8.22 -8.00
C VAL A 63 -12.35 7.32 -7.68
N ILE A 64 -12.47 6.17 -8.37
CA ILE A 64 -13.47 5.15 -8.01
C ILE A 64 -13.08 4.58 -6.62
N PRO A 65 -13.92 4.70 -5.59
CA PRO A 65 -13.54 4.38 -4.22
C PRO A 65 -13.72 2.90 -3.87
N ILE A 66 -13.05 2.48 -2.80
CA ILE A 66 -13.35 1.29 -2.00
C ILE A 66 -13.78 1.68 -0.59
N ALA A 67 -12.98 2.48 0.11
CA ALA A 67 -13.24 2.81 1.50
C ALA A 67 -12.61 4.15 1.86
N HIS A 68 -13.41 5.19 2.09
CA HIS A 68 -12.90 6.51 2.44
C HIS A 68 -12.09 6.54 3.75
N SER A 69 -12.19 5.54 4.61
CA SER A 69 -11.35 5.39 5.81
C SER A 69 -9.92 4.89 5.52
N GLN A 70 -9.69 4.30 4.34
CA GLN A 70 -8.42 3.63 3.99
C GLN A 70 -7.82 4.07 2.64
N ASP A 71 -8.66 4.55 1.72
CA ASP A 71 -8.26 4.91 0.36
C ASP A 71 -7.30 6.11 0.34
N SER A 72 -6.25 5.96 -0.45
CA SER A 72 -5.31 7.03 -0.78
C SER A 72 -4.74 6.82 -2.19
N THR A 73 -4.39 7.92 -2.87
CA THR A 73 -3.57 7.85 -4.09
C THR A 73 -2.13 8.14 -3.75
N GLY A 74 -1.19 7.58 -4.51
CA GLY A 74 0.22 7.80 -4.23
C GLY A 74 1.16 7.48 -5.39
N PRO A 75 2.38 8.04 -5.34
CA PRO A 75 3.37 7.85 -6.37
C PRO A 75 4.00 6.45 -6.32
N MET A 76 4.23 5.90 -7.50
CA MET A 76 5.04 4.70 -7.74
C MET A 76 6.14 5.07 -8.73
N ALA A 77 7.40 4.97 -8.32
CA ALA A 77 8.54 5.41 -9.11
C ALA A 77 9.75 4.49 -8.94
N ARG A 78 10.77 4.68 -9.78
CA ARG A 78 11.99 3.86 -9.76
C ARG A 78 12.98 4.28 -8.69
N THR A 79 12.85 5.50 -8.17
CA THR A 79 13.73 6.06 -7.14
C THR A 79 12.91 6.76 -6.06
N VAL A 80 13.46 6.87 -4.84
CA VAL A 80 12.85 7.65 -3.75
C VAL A 80 12.76 9.13 -4.14
N ARG A 81 13.76 9.65 -4.85
CA ARG A 81 13.76 11.02 -5.39
C ARG A 81 12.55 11.29 -6.28
N ASP A 82 12.29 10.44 -7.28
CA ASP A 82 11.18 10.62 -8.21
C ASP A 82 9.82 10.51 -7.49
N ALA A 83 9.71 9.58 -6.54
CA ALA A 83 8.51 9.44 -5.72
C ALA A 83 8.26 10.67 -4.86
N ALA A 84 9.31 11.25 -4.25
CA ALA A 84 9.22 12.46 -3.42
C ALA A 84 8.84 13.71 -4.23
N ILE A 85 9.42 13.87 -5.44
CA ILE A 85 9.02 14.94 -6.37
C ILE A 85 7.52 14.82 -6.67
N MET A 86 7.10 13.62 -7.07
CA MET A 86 5.72 13.38 -7.46
C MET A 86 4.73 13.58 -6.30
N LEU A 87 5.08 13.14 -5.08
CA LEU A 87 4.29 13.37 -3.88
C LEU A 87 3.98 14.87 -3.70
N GLY A 88 5.00 15.73 -3.76
CA GLY A 88 4.82 17.19 -3.60
C GLY A 88 3.94 17.85 -4.66
N THR A 89 3.82 17.24 -5.85
CA THR A 89 2.94 17.76 -6.93
C THR A 89 1.48 17.37 -6.77
N MET A 90 1.19 16.38 -5.93
CA MET A 90 -0.15 15.79 -5.76
C MET A 90 -0.90 16.34 -4.52
N VAL A 91 -0.22 17.09 -3.65
CA VAL A 91 -0.81 17.60 -2.39
C VAL A 91 -1.73 18.80 -2.60
N GLY A 92 -2.70 18.94 -1.70
CA GLY A 92 -3.53 20.12 -1.60
C GLY A 92 -4.87 19.85 -0.93
N VAL A 93 -5.44 20.90 -0.31
CA VAL A 93 -6.82 20.87 0.18
C VAL A 93 -7.77 20.96 -1.00
N ASP A 94 -8.67 20.00 -1.12
CA ASP A 94 -9.68 19.88 -2.17
C ASP A 94 -11.08 19.83 -1.56
N PRO A 95 -11.99 20.77 -1.88
CA PRO A 95 -13.35 20.77 -1.35
C PRO A 95 -14.18 19.54 -1.77
N ARG A 96 -13.77 18.79 -2.79
CA ARG A 96 -14.41 17.53 -3.19
C ARG A 96 -14.07 16.38 -2.26
N ASP A 97 -13.04 16.52 -1.45
CA ASP A 97 -12.58 15.52 -0.49
C ASP A 97 -12.33 16.17 0.89
N PRO A 98 -13.34 16.13 1.79
CA PRO A 98 -13.25 16.78 3.10
C PRO A 98 -12.08 16.29 3.97
N LEU A 99 -11.55 15.07 3.75
CA LEU A 99 -10.41 14.58 4.54
C LEU A 99 -9.13 15.36 4.24
N THR A 100 -9.05 16.03 3.09
CA THR A 100 -7.89 16.86 2.76
C THR A 100 -7.76 18.10 3.63
N ALA A 101 -8.83 18.54 4.30
CA ALA A 101 -8.75 19.65 5.24
C ALA A 101 -7.75 19.37 6.39
N ALA A 102 -7.61 18.11 6.80
CA ALA A 102 -6.66 17.70 7.86
C ALA A 102 -5.19 17.84 7.43
N SER A 103 -4.91 17.88 6.12
CA SER A 103 -3.55 18.11 5.60
C SER A 103 -3.11 19.57 5.68
N ALA A 104 -4.03 20.50 5.95
CA ALA A 104 -3.71 21.93 6.03
C ALA A 104 -2.64 22.19 7.10
N GLY A 105 -1.45 22.64 6.66
CA GLY A 105 -0.29 22.87 7.53
C GLY A 105 0.59 21.62 7.78
N ASN A 106 0.20 20.45 7.28
CA ASN A 106 0.96 19.21 7.40
C ASN A 106 1.62 18.77 6.08
N PHE A 107 1.13 19.22 4.92
CA PHE A 107 1.73 18.88 3.62
C PHE A 107 2.85 19.84 3.21
N LEU A 108 3.74 19.35 2.35
CA LEU A 108 4.75 20.15 1.65
C LEU A 108 4.56 20.02 0.13
N THR A 109 4.76 21.09 -0.62
CA THR A 109 4.77 21.02 -2.09
C THR A 109 6.12 20.55 -2.64
N ASP A 110 7.13 20.43 -1.78
CA ASP A 110 8.44 19.89 -2.11
C ASP A 110 8.94 18.98 -0.98
N TYR A 111 8.86 17.66 -1.20
CA TYR A 111 9.39 16.66 -0.29
C TYR A 111 10.86 16.32 -0.58
N THR A 112 11.48 16.90 -1.62
CA THR A 112 12.87 16.59 -1.96
C THR A 112 13.87 17.12 -0.93
N GLY A 113 13.43 18.04 -0.05
CA GLY A 113 14.19 18.46 1.12
C GLY A 113 14.49 17.33 2.11
N ALA A 114 13.79 16.19 2.06
CA ALA A 114 14.09 15.01 2.87
C ALA A 114 15.21 14.12 2.29
N LEU A 115 15.68 14.38 1.06
CA LEU A 115 16.65 13.51 0.38
C LEU A 115 18.06 13.69 0.96
N ASP A 116 18.30 13.03 2.09
CA ASP A 116 19.55 13.03 2.83
C ASP A 116 20.19 11.61 2.84
N PRO A 117 21.35 11.40 2.20
CA PRO A 117 22.05 10.12 2.24
C PRO A 117 22.44 9.68 3.66
N ALA A 118 22.62 10.62 4.60
CA ALA A 118 22.89 10.33 6.01
C ALA A 118 21.59 10.16 6.83
N GLY A 119 20.44 10.05 6.16
CA GLY A 119 19.12 10.01 6.80
C GLY A 119 18.91 8.87 7.80
N LEU A 120 19.74 7.82 7.82
CA LEU A 120 19.66 6.76 8.83
C LEU A 120 20.47 7.06 10.11
N GLU A 121 21.38 8.03 10.10
CA GLU A 121 22.23 8.36 11.24
C GLU A 121 21.38 8.81 12.44
N GLY A 122 21.47 8.07 13.54
CA GLY A 122 20.71 8.35 14.76
C GLY A 122 19.21 8.01 14.68
N ALA A 123 18.73 7.51 13.54
CA ALA A 123 17.34 7.07 13.39
C ALA A 123 17.05 5.84 14.27
N ARG A 124 15.79 5.66 14.68
CA ARG A 124 15.34 4.50 15.45
C ARG A 124 14.23 3.79 14.69
N VAL A 125 14.49 2.56 14.27
CA VAL A 125 13.53 1.76 13.50
C VAL A 125 13.13 0.50 14.27
N GLY A 126 11.83 0.20 14.32
CA GLY A 126 11.29 -0.99 15.00
C GLY A 126 10.96 -2.10 14.02
N VAL A 127 11.34 -3.35 14.31
CA VAL A 127 11.18 -4.49 13.40
C VAL A 127 9.91 -5.27 13.71
N LEU A 128 9.01 -5.37 12.73
CA LEU A 128 7.75 -6.12 12.82
C LEU A 128 7.95 -7.59 12.40
N ARG A 129 8.49 -8.40 13.32
CA ARG A 129 8.84 -9.81 13.08
C ARG A 129 7.62 -10.70 12.78
N GLU A 130 6.45 -10.28 13.20
CA GLU A 130 5.20 -11.00 13.03
C GLU A 130 4.65 -10.99 11.58
N TYR A 131 5.29 -10.25 10.67
CA TYR A 131 5.04 -10.27 9.22
C TYR A 131 6.17 -10.94 8.42
N ALA A 132 7.07 -11.67 9.10
CA ALA A 132 8.14 -12.47 8.50
C ALA A 132 7.89 -13.97 8.70
N GLY A 133 8.85 -14.84 8.38
CA GLY A 133 8.82 -16.27 8.72
C GLY A 133 8.05 -17.16 7.73
N PHE A 134 7.59 -16.60 6.61
CA PHE A 134 6.87 -17.33 5.57
C PHE A 134 7.77 -17.83 4.43
N ASP A 135 8.97 -17.26 4.27
CA ASP A 135 9.98 -17.69 3.30
C ASP A 135 11.38 -17.31 3.80
N SER A 136 12.19 -18.31 4.17
CA SER A 136 13.51 -18.09 4.76
C SER A 136 14.48 -17.31 3.87
N ARG A 137 14.26 -17.30 2.55
CA ARG A 137 15.09 -16.52 1.60
C ARG A 137 14.71 -15.04 1.64
N VAL A 138 13.42 -14.74 1.82
CA VAL A 138 12.91 -13.38 1.99
C VAL A 138 13.34 -12.86 3.36
N ASP A 139 13.26 -13.71 4.40
CA ASP A 139 13.73 -13.37 5.74
C ASP A 139 15.24 -13.04 5.74
N ALA A 140 16.06 -13.82 5.03
CA ALA A 140 17.49 -13.54 4.89
C ALA A 140 17.78 -12.19 4.21
N LEU A 141 17.04 -11.84 3.15
CA LEU A 141 17.15 -10.51 2.54
C LEU A 141 16.72 -9.40 3.48
N PHE A 142 15.73 -9.65 4.34
CA PHE A 142 15.30 -8.68 5.33
C PHE A 142 16.36 -8.46 6.40
N GLU A 143 17.05 -9.52 6.88
CA GLU A 143 18.21 -9.35 7.77
C GLU A 143 19.33 -8.53 7.12
N GLU A 144 19.66 -8.80 5.85
CA GLU A 144 20.65 -8.00 5.11
C GLU A 144 20.25 -6.51 5.05
N ALA A 145 18.97 -6.22 4.83
CA ALA A 145 18.45 -4.85 4.83
C ALA A 145 18.57 -4.19 6.22
N LEU A 146 18.26 -4.91 7.29
CA LEU A 146 18.42 -4.42 8.67
C LEU A 146 19.88 -4.17 9.01
N ASP A 147 20.80 -5.01 8.54
CA ASP A 147 22.25 -4.82 8.73
C ASP A 147 22.77 -3.58 8.01
N VAL A 148 22.27 -3.29 6.80
CA VAL A 148 22.54 -2.01 6.14
C VAL A 148 22.03 -0.85 6.99
N MET A 149 20.79 -0.91 7.50
CA MET A 149 20.26 0.17 8.35
C MET A 149 21.13 0.40 9.60
N ARG A 150 21.63 -0.66 10.23
CA ARG A 150 22.58 -0.57 11.35
C ARG A 150 23.91 0.07 10.94
N ALA A 151 24.45 -0.35 9.80
CA ALA A 151 25.73 0.15 9.28
C ALA A 151 25.66 1.64 8.93
N GLU A 152 24.51 2.12 8.45
CA GLU A 152 24.23 3.54 8.16
C GLU A 152 23.83 4.35 9.42
N GLY A 153 23.98 3.76 10.62
CA GLY A 153 23.86 4.49 11.89
C GLY A 153 22.47 4.47 12.54
N ALA A 154 21.53 3.68 12.03
CA ALA A 154 20.22 3.51 12.67
C ALA A 154 20.30 2.55 13.86
N THR A 155 19.59 2.88 14.94
CA THR A 155 19.30 1.93 16.01
C THR A 155 18.10 1.06 15.60
N VAL A 156 18.35 -0.22 15.39
CA VAL A 156 17.29 -1.20 15.09
C VAL A 156 16.78 -1.82 16.40
N VAL A 157 15.51 -1.60 16.73
CA VAL A 157 14.80 -2.21 17.87
C VAL A 157 14.04 -3.43 17.38
N ASP A 158 14.40 -4.61 17.88
CA ASP A 158 13.93 -5.88 17.35
C ASP A 158 13.77 -6.93 18.47
N PRO A 159 12.56 -7.49 18.68
CA PRO A 159 11.31 -7.22 17.96
C PRO A 159 10.54 -6.01 18.50
N VAL A 160 9.64 -5.48 17.67
CA VAL A 160 8.51 -4.62 18.06
C VAL A 160 7.23 -5.31 17.61
N THR A 161 6.22 -5.36 18.49
CA THR A 161 5.00 -6.15 18.27
C THR A 161 3.77 -5.25 18.19
N LEU A 162 2.90 -5.53 17.23
CA LEU A 162 1.56 -4.93 17.10
C LEU A 162 0.46 -5.93 17.50
N PRO A 163 -0.80 -5.48 17.72
CA PRO A 163 -1.94 -6.37 17.92
C PRO A 163 -2.06 -7.43 16.80
N GLU A 164 -2.41 -8.66 17.18
CA GLU A 164 -2.42 -9.81 16.27
C GLU A 164 -3.51 -9.70 15.20
N GLU A 165 -4.57 -8.95 15.48
CA GLU A 165 -5.70 -8.69 14.59
C GLU A 165 -5.32 -7.80 13.41
N LEU A 166 -4.18 -7.11 13.45
CA LEU A 166 -3.69 -6.29 12.34
C LEU A 166 -3.09 -7.19 11.24
N ARG A 167 -3.94 -8.01 10.64
CA ARG A 167 -3.65 -8.85 9.49
C ARG A 167 -4.72 -8.62 8.44
N PHE A 168 -4.28 -8.71 7.19
CA PHE A 168 -5.16 -8.55 6.05
C PHE A 168 -6.38 -9.46 6.17
N GLY A 169 -7.57 -8.89 5.95
CA GLY A 169 -8.82 -9.64 5.98
C GLY A 169 -9.36 -9.93 7.38
N ASN A 170 -8.87 -9.23 8.41
CA ASN A 170 -9.49 -9.28 9.73
C ASN A 170 -10.94 -8.79 9.69
N GLU A 171 -11.77 -9.28 10.61
CA GLU A 171 -13.21 -9.05 10.56
C GLU A 171 -13.60 -7.57 10.71
N TYR A 172 -12.83 -6.78 11.46
CA TYR A 172 -13.12 -5.37 11.70
C TYR A 172 -12.88 -4.55 10.43
N GLU A 173 -11.71 -4.72 9.80
CA GLU A 173 -11.39 -4.09 8.53
C GLU A 173 -12.41 -4.50 7.47
N MET A 174 -12.65 -5.79 7.28
CA MET A 174 -13.57 -6.25 6.24
C MET A 174 -14.99 -5.71 6.44
N GLU A 175 -15.46 -5.59 7.68
CA GLU A 175 -16.77 -5.02 7.94
C GLU A 175 -16.84 -3.51 7.64
N VAL A 176 -15.76 -2.77 7.86
CA VAL A 176 -15.62 -1.37 7.41
C VAL A 176 -15.64 -1.30 5.89
N LEU A 177 -14.79 -2.08 5.21
CA LEU A 177 -14.67 -2.07 3.74
C LEU A 177 -16.00 -2.42 3.06
N TYR A 178 -16.77 -3.38 3.59
CA TYR A 178 -18.06 -3.74 2.99
C TYR A 178 -19.09 -2.61 3.07
N HIS A 179 -19.16 -1.91 4.20
CA HIS A 179 -20.09 -0.79 4.38
C HIS A 179 -19.68 0.42 3.53
N GLU A 180 -18.40 0.79 3.60
CA GLU A 180 -17.88 1.96 2.88
C GLU A 180 -17.92 1.74 1.37
N PHE A 181 -17.58 0.54 0.86
CA PHE A 181 -17.62 0.30 -0.59
C PHE A 181 -18.99 0.52 -1.19
N LYS A 182 -20.05 0.01 -0.55
CA LYS A 182 -21.42 0.24 -1.03
C LYS A 182 -21.76 1.73 -0.98
N ALA A 183 -21.48 2.40 0.13
CA ALA A 183 -21.84 3.81 0.30
C ALA A 183 -21.08 4.71 -0.68
N ASP A 184 -19.76 4.53 -0.76
CA ASP A 184 -18.84 5.37 -1.49
C ASP A 184 -18.95 5.13 -3.00
N LEU A 185 -19.09 3.87 -3.45
CA LEU A 185 -19.30 3.58 -4.87
C LEU A 185 -20.63 4.17 -5.36
N ASN A 186 -21.71 4.02 -4.59
CA ASN A 186 -23.01 4.61 -4.95
C ASN A 186 -22.94 6.14 -5.02
N ALA A 187 -22.23 6.78 -4.07
CA ALA A 187 -22.00 8.22 -4.09
C ALA A 187 -21.18 8.66 -5.32
N TYR A 188 -20.12 7.90 -5.66
CA TYR A 188 -19.31 8.15 -6.85
C TYR A 188 -20.14 8.03 -8.13
N LEU A 189 -20.89 6.94 -8.31
CA LEU A 189 -21.71 6.71 -9.51
C LEU A 189 -22.81 7.78 -9.65
N ALA A 190 -23.44 8.19 -8.55
CA ALA A 190 -24.40 9.29 -8.56
C ALA A 190 -23.76 10.63 -9.00
N SER A 191 -22.48 10.86 -8.66
CA SER A 191 -21.75 12.07 -9.04
C SER A 191 -21.45 12.18 -10.54
N LEU A 192 -21.49 11.06 -11.28
CA LEU A 192 -21.27 11.02 -12.73
C LEU A 192 -22.45 11.62 -13.53
N GLY A 193 -23.58 11.88 -12.87
CA GLY A 193 -24.76 12.48 -13.47
C GLY A 193 -25.73 11.48 -14.10
N PRO A 194 -26.83 11.97 -14.71
CA PRO A 194 -27.95 11.14 -15.14
C PRO A 194 -27.61 10.16 -16.28
N ASP A 195 -26.56 10.47 -17.05
CA ASP A 195 -26.09 9.70 -18.21
C ASP A 195 -25.09 8.58 -17.82
N ALA A 196 -24.80 8.41 -16.52
CA ALA A 196 -23.98 7.30 -16.04
C ALA A 196 -24.64 5.95 -16.43
N PRO A 197 -23.89 5.03 -17.06
CA PRO A 197 -24.45 3.76 -17.54
C PRO A 197 -24.82 2.80 -16.41
N ILE A 198 -24.17 2.94 -15.25
CA ILE A 198 -24.41 2.19 -14.02
C ILE A 198 -24.54 3.21 -12.90
N LYS A 199 -25.59 3.13 -12.09
CA LYS A 199 -25.94 4.14 -11.09
C LYS A 199 -25.80 3.65 -9.65
N SER A 200 -25.61 2.35 -9.46
CA SER A 200 -25.41 1.77 -8.14
C SER A 200 -24.64 0.45 -8.18
N LEU A 201 -24.16 0.02 -7.02
CA LEU A 201 -23.60 -1.31 -6.81
C LEU A 201 -24.59 -2.42 -7.18
N ALA A 202 -25.89 -2.22 -6.96
CA ALA A 202 -26.92 -3.18 -7.38
C ALA A 202 -26.96 -3.33 -8.90
N GLU A 203 -26.97 -2.22 -9.63
CA GLU A 203 -26.95 -2.23 -11.10
C GLU A 203 -25.63 -2.80 -11.64
N LEU A 204 -24.50 -2.57 -10.97
CA LEU A 204 -23.22 -3.19 -11.32
C LEU A 204 -23.29 -4.73 -11.19
N ILE A 205 -23.86 -5.22 -10.09
CA ILE A 205 -24.03 -6.67 -9.87
C ILE A 205 -24.90 -7.28 -10.96
N GLU A 206 -26.04 -6.65 -11.26
CA GLU A 206 -26.96 -7.08 -12.33
C GLU A 206 -26.30 -7.03 -13.70
N TYR A 207 -25.51 -6.00 -14.00
CA TYR A 207 -24.74 -5.91 -15.24
C TYR A 207 -23.77 -7.08 -15.38
N ASN A 208 -23.03 -7.41 -14.32
CA ASN A 208 -22.08 -8.53 -14.34
C ASN A 208 -22.80 -9.87 -14.56
N GLU A 209 -23.95 -10.10 -13.91
CA GLU A 209 -24.77 -11.30 -14.13
C GLU A 209 -25.29 -11.38 -15.58
N ALA A 210 -25.76 -10.27 -16.14
CA ALA A 210 -26.21 -10.21 -17.53
C ALA A 210 -25.07 -10.42 -18.54
N ASN A 211 -23.81 -10.17 -18.13
CA ASN A 211 -22.61 -10.34 -18.92
C ASN A 211 -21.67 -11.41 -18.34
N HIS A 212 -22.23 -12.47 -17.75
CA HIS A 212 -21.50 -13.49 -16.99
C HIS A 212 -20.31 -14.08 -17.74
N ASP A 213 -20.47 -14.42 -19.03
CA ASP A 213 -19.43 -15.02 -19.87
C ASP A 213 -18.22 -14.08 -20.11
N LEU A 214 -18.36 -12.79 -19.80
CA LEU A 214 -17.29 -11.80 -19.88
C LEU A 214 -16.77 -11.44 -18.48
N GLU A 215 -17.65 -10.95 -17.60
CA GLU A 215 -17.24 -10.34 -16.33
C GLU A 215 -16.96 -11.37 -15.23
N LEU A 216 -17.63 -12.53 -15.28
CA LEU A 216 -17.58 -13.57 -14.23
C LEU A 216 -16.93 -14.88 -14.73
N ALA A 217 -16.26 -14.84 -15.87
CA ALA A 217 -15.70 -16.03 -16.53
C ALA A 217 -14.54 -16.68 -15.76
N LEU A 218 -13.82 -15.92 -14.93
CA LEU A 218 -12.65 -16.40 -14.18
C LEU A 218 -12.92 -16.56 -12.68
N TYR A 219 -13.67 -15.62 -12.10
CA TYR A 219 -14.01 -15.56 -10.68
C TYR A 219 -15.32 -14.79 -10.49
N GLY A 220 -15.95 -14.97 -9.33
CA GLY A 220 -17.22 -14.35 -9.00
C GLY A 220 -17.12 -12.90 -8.54
N GLN A 221 -18.25 -12.39 -8.04
CA GLN A 221 -18.41 -11.05 -7.51
C GLN A 221 -18.90 -11.03 -6.05
N GLU A 222 -18.48 -12.02 -5.26
CA GLU A 222 -18.98 -12.27 -3.91
C GLU A 222 -18.77 -11.08 -2.97
N LEU A 223 -17.68 -10.32 -3.12
CA LEU A 223 -17.44 -9.11 -2.33
C LEU A 223 -18.43 -7.99 -2.68
N HIS A 224 -18.79 -7.82 -3.96
CA HIS A 224 -19.84 -6.88 -4.36
C HIS A 224 -21.18 -7.24 -3.70
N VAL A 225 -21.55 -8.53 -3.73
CA VAL A 225 -22.78 -9.03 -3.11
C VAL A 225 -22.78 -8.81 -1.60
N ARG A 226 -21.69 -9.14 -0.91
CA ARG A 226 -21.55 -8.91 0.56
C ARG A 226 -21.64 -7.43 0.92
N SER A 227 -21.00 -6.55 0.15
CA SER A 227 -21.11 -5.10 0.36
C SER A 227 -22.52 -4.61 0.11
N GLN A 228 -23.20 -5.10 -0.93
CA GLN A 228 -24.58 -4.73 -1.25
C GLN A 228 -25.56 -5.07 -0.13
N GLU A 229 -25.30 -6.13 0.65
CA GLU A 229 -26.07 -6.51 1.84
C GLU A 229 -25.87 -5.58 3.06
N ARG A 230 -24.86 -4.71 3.05
CA ARG A 230 -24.59 -3.80 4.18
C ARG A 230 -25.55 -2.63 4.24
N GLY A 231 -25.85 -2.19 5.47
CA GLY A 231 -26.70 -1.05 5.73
C GLY A 231 -25.94 0.28 5.65
N PRO A 232 -26.53 1.39 6.11
CA PRO A 232 -25.92 2.71 6.07
C PRO A 232 -24.69 2.84 6.99
N LEU A 233 -23.88 3.86 6.76
CA LEU A 233 -22.72 4.21 7.61
C LEU A 233 -23.11 4.72 9.02
N THR A 234 -24.39 4.68 9.38
CA THR A 234 -24.89 4.92 10.73
C THR A 234 -25.13 3.62 11.50
N ASP A 235 -24.95 2.46 10.87
CA ASP A 235 -25.14 1.17 11.51
C ASP A 235 -24.13 0.96 12.64
N GLN A 236 -24.62 0.51 13.80
CA GLN A 236 -23.77 0.30 14.98
C GLN A 236 -22.64 -0.70 14.70
N ARG A 237 -22.93 -1.74 13.90
CA ARG A 237 -21.93 -2.73 13.48
C ARG A 237 -20.76 -2.09 12.73
N TYR A 238 -21.04 -1.15 11.82
CA TYR A 238 -20.01 -0.39 11.12
C TYR A 238 -19.23 0.52 12.07
N LEU A 239 -19.95 1.29 12.90
CA LEU A 239 -19.32 2.23 13.84
C LEU A 239 -18.40 1.52 14.84
N ASP A 240 -18.82 0.37 15.36
CA ASP A 240 -18.01 -0.45 16.28
C ASP A 240 -16.78 -1.04 15.58
N ALA A 241 -16.93 -1.53 14.34
CA ALA A 241 -15.84 -2.06 13.55
C ALA A 241 -14.80 -0.97 13.19
N LEU A 242 -15.25 0.23 12.81
CA LEU A 242 -14.37 1.36 12.52
C LEU A 242 -13.63 1.84 13.77
N ALA A 243 -14.34 1.99 14.90
CA ALA A 243 -13.73 2.38 16.17
C ALA A 243 -12.68 1.35 16.63
N THR A 244 -12.99 0.06 16.48
CA THR A 244 -12.05 -1.02 16.81
C THR A 244 -10.84 -1.02 15.89
N SER A 245 -11.05 -0.86 14.58
CA SER A 245 -9.97 -0.77 13.59
C SER A 245 -9.01 0.37 13.90
N HIS A 246 -9.52 1.56 14.22
CA HIS A 246 -8.70 2.71 14.60
C HIS A 246 -7.98 2.50 15.93
N ARG A 247 -8.66 1.98 16.96
CA ARG A 247 -8.05 1.71 18.28
C ARG A 247 -6.88 0.74 18.16
N LEU A 248 -7.08 -0.39 17.47
CA LEU A 248 -6.07 -1.43 17.30
C LEU A 248 -4.89 -0.95 16.45
N SER A 249 -5.14 -0.21 15.36
CA SER A 249 -4.08 0.21 14.43
C SER A 249 -3.32 1.46 14.89
N ARG A 250 -3.95 2.36 15.64
CA ARG A 250 -3.37 3.62 16.15
C ARG A 250 -2.95 3.48 17.60
N ASP A 251 -3.91 3.67 18.51
CA ASP A 251 -3.69 3.86 19.96
C ASP A 251 -3.02 2.65 20.61
N GLU A 252 -3.38 1.43 20.20
CA GLU A 252 -2.80 0.17 20.71
C GLU A 252 -1.75 -0.43 19.78
N GLY A 253 -1.65 0.10 18.56
CA GLY A 253 -0.77 -0.38 17.50
C GLY A 253 0.40 0.57 17.26
N ILE A 254 0.38 1.24 16.10
CA ILE A 254 1.53 2.01 15.59
C ILE A 254 1.95 3.09 16.58
N ASP A 255 1.02 3.87 17.13
CA ASP A 255 1.38 4.99 18.00
C ASP A 255 1.96 4.51 19.32
N ARG A 256 1.38 3.47 19.93
CA ARG A 256 1.93 2.86 21.16
C ARG A 256 3.32 2.33 20.93
N ALA A 257 3.50 1.48 19.92
CA ALA A 257 4.79 0.87 19.60
C ALA A 257 5.87 1.93 19.33
N MET A 258 5.54 2.95 18.54
CA MET A 258 6.49 4.01 18.25
C MET A 258 6.78 4.91 19.45
N ASN A 259 5.83 5.09 20.39
CA ASN A 259 6.05 5.86 21.61
C ASN A 259 6.90 5.10 22.63
N GLU A 260 6.57 3.83 22.91
CA GLU A 260 7.28 2.97 23.86
C GLU A 260 8.78 2.85 23.54
N HIS A 261 9.10 2.72 22.25
CA HIS A 261 10.47 2.52 21.79
C HIS A 261 11.14 3.78 21.23
N ARG A 262 10.42 4.92 21.20
CA ARG A 262 10.84 6.20 20.60
C ARG A 262 11.33 6.01 19.16
N LEU A 263 10.46 5.49 18.30
CA LEU A 263 10.77 5.14 16.92
C LEU A 263 10.44 6.28 15.96
N ASP A 264 11.25 6.36 14.91
CA ASP A 264 11.00 7.19 13.72
C ASP A 264 10.17 6.43 12.68
N ALA A 265 10.34 5.10 12.58
CA ALA A 265 9.57 4.24 11.69
C ALA A 265 9.47 2.79 12.23
N LEU A 266 8.45 2.08 11.76
CA LEU A 266 8.37 0.63 11.82
C LEU A 266 8.77 0.06 10.46
N VAL A 267 9.49 -1.06 10.46
CA VAL A 267 9.93 -1.74 9.25
C VAL A 267 9.47 -3.19 9.24
N GLY A 268 9.12 -3.67 8.06
CA GLY A 268 8.68 -5.05 7.83
C GLY A 268 8.79 -5.42 6.36
N ILE A 269 8.59 -6.69 6.06
CA ILE A 269 8.59 -7.18 4.69
C ILE A 269 7.32 -6.67 4.00
N THR A 270 7.44 -6.01 2.84
CA THR A 270 6.26 -5.49 2.13
C THR A 270 5.41 -6.61 1.56
N ALA A 271 6.05 -7.60 0.94
CA ALA A 271 5.42 -8.78 0.37
C ALA A 271 6.48 -9.82 0.02
N GLY A 272 6.08 -11.10 -0.07
CA GLY A 272 6.91 -12.14 -0.67
C GLY A 272 7.23 -11.90 -2.16
N ILE A 273 7.99 -12.83 -2.75
CA ILE A 273 8.34 -12.79 -4.18
C ILE A 273 7.08 -12.80 -5.07
N PRO A 274 7.12 -12.18 -6.26
CA PRO A 274 6.13 -12.37 -7.30
C PRO A 274 5.80 -13.85 -7.55
N ALA A 275 4.56 -14.25 -7.26
CA ALA A 275 4.06 -15.59 -7.49
C ALA A 275 3.92 -15.91 -8.98
N MET A 276 3.75 -17.19 -9.32
CA MET A 276 3.18 -17.56 -10.62
C MET A 276 1.83 -16.87 -10.81
N GLN A 277 1.58 -16.38 -12.01
CA GLN A 277 0.27 -15.87 -12.37
C GLN A 277 -0.68 -17.05 -12.56
N ASP A 278 -1.73 -17.08 -11.75
CA ASP A 278 -2.86 -18.01 -11.89
C ASP A 278 -4.11 -17.19 -12.26
N PRO A 279 -4.76 -17.46 -13.41
CA PRO A 279 -5.97 -16.74 -13.79
C PRO A 279 -7.17 -17.01 -12.86
N LEU A 280 -7.15 -18.10 -12.08
CA LEU A 280 -8.19 -18.47 -11.13
C LEU A 280 -7.87 -18.06 -9.69
N ASP A 281 -6.61 -17.68 -9.42
CA ASP A 281 -6.18 -17.16 -8.13
C ASP A 281 -5.57 -15.75 -8.28
N ALA A 282 -6.45 -14.75 -8.21
CA ALA A 282 -6.07 -13.34 -8.22
C ALA A 282 -5.29 -12.92 -6.96
N SER A 283 -5.31 -13.72 -5.87
CA SER A 283 -4.55 -13.43 -4.66
C SER A 283 -3.05 -13.67 -4.84
N GLY A 284 -2.68 -14.45 -5.86
CA GLY A 284 -1.34 -14.49 -6.45
C GLY A 284 -0.21 -14.59 -5.41
N GLY A 285 -0.37 -15.55 -4.49
CA GLY A 285 0.68 -16.28 -3.74
C GLY A 285 2.01 -15.59 -3.47
N GLY A 286 2.04 -14.53 -2.67
CA GLY A 286 3.25 -14.11 -1.97
C GLY A 286 2.84 -13.76 -0.56
N GLY A 287 2.79 -14.76 0.33
CA GLY A 287 2.40 -14.58 1.72
C GLY A 287 3.17 -13.45 2.42
N GLY A 288 2.64 -12.99 3.54
CA GLY A 288 3.21 -11.92 4.35
C GLY A 288 3.10 -10.53 3.71
N GLY A 289 3.26 -9.52 4.55
CA GLY A 289 3.15 -8.12 4.16
C GLY A 289 2.64 -7.27 5.32
N CYS A 290 3.36 -6.22 5.68
CA CYS A 290 2.98 -5.32 6.77
C CYS A 290 2.25 -4.06 6.27
N SER A 291 1.36 -4.19 5.28
CA SER A 291 0.56 -3.07 4.74
C SER A 291 -0.68 -2.76 5.57
N THR A 292 -1.29 -3.79 6.19
CA THR A 292 -2.55 -3.65 6.91
C THR A 292 -2.49 -2.67 8.09
N PRO A 293 -1.45 -2.66 8.96
CA PRO A 293 -1.40 -1.70 10.07
C PRO A 293 -1.49 -0.23 9.60
N PRO A 294 -0.64 0.27 8.67
CA PRO A 294 -0.76 1.65 8.20
C PRO A 294 -1.99 1.90 7.33
N ALA A 295 -2.52 0.88 6.65
CA ALA A 295 -3.78 0.98 5.91
C ALA A 295 -4.94 1.32 6.86
N MET A 296 -5.21 0.45 7.83
CA MET A 296 -6.26 0.64 8.84
C MET A 296 -6.07 1.90 9.70
N ALA A 297 -4.81 2.28 9.96
CA ALA A 297 -4.51 3.49 10.73
C ALA A 297 -4.71 4.78 9.94
N ALA A 298 -4.91 4.73 8.62
CA ALA A 298 -4.86 5.89 7.72
C ALA A 298 -3.48 6.59 7.70
N TYR A 299 -2.41 5.85 8.01
CA TYR A 299 -1.03 6.35 8.18
C TYR A 299 -0.16 6.06 6.95
N PRO A 300 0.98 6.75 6.78
CA PRO A 300 1.81 6.57 5.62
C PRO A 300 2.62 5.27 5.67
N ASN A 301 2.78 4.66 4.49
CA ASN A 301 3.60 3.47 4.28
C ASN A 301 4.40 3.63 2.98
N MET A 302 5.66 3.24 3.00
CA MET A 302 6.54 3.29 1.83
C MET A 302 7.18 1.93 1.60
N SER A 303 7.06 1.36 0.39
CA SER A 303 7.91 0.23 -0.02
C SER A 303 9.17 0.77 -0.70
N VAL A 304 10.33 0.22 -0.34
CA VAL A 304 11.60 0.41 -1.03
C VAL A 304 12.20 -0.94 -1.43
N PRO A 305 12.83 -1.07 -2.62
CA PRO A 305 13.47 -2.31 -3.02
C PRO A 305 14.60 -2.71 -2.06
N MET A 306 14.56 -3.94 -1.52
CA MET A 306 15.59 -4.43 -0.60
C MET A 306 16.45 -5.56 -1.20
N GLY A 307 15.97 -6.25 -2.23
CA GLY A 307 16.78 -7.27 -2.89
C GLY A 307 16.07 -8.04 -3.98
N PHE A 308 16.70 -9.15 -4.38
CA PHE A 308 16.19 -10.08 -5.38
C PHE A 308 16.41 -11.52 -4.96
N ILE A 309 15.42 -12.38 -5.18
CA ILE A 309 15.53 -13.84 -5.06
C ILE A 309 15.34 -14.41 -6.46
N ARG A 310 16.40 -15.04 -6.99
CA ARG A 310 16.39 -15.62 -8.35
C ARG A 310 15.89 -14.63 -9.43
N GLY A 311 16.24 -13.35 -9.29
CA GLY A 311 15.84 -12.30 -10.22
C GLY A 311 14.44 -11.71 -10.01
N LEU A 312 13.70 -12.19 -9.00
CA LEU A 312 12.43 -11.61 -8.57
C LEU A 312 12.63 -10.61 -7.43
N PRO A 313 12.10 -9.39 -7.53
CA PRO A 313 12.32 -8.35 -6.53
C PRO A 313 11.54 -8.60 -5.24
N VAL A 314 12.07 -8.05 -4.15
CA VAL A 314 11.44 -7.98 -2.84
C VAL A 314 11.66 -6.58 -2.26
N GLY A 315 10.63 -6.02 -1.63
CA GLY A 315 10.65 -4.72 -0.97
C GLY A 315 10.51 -4.79 0.55
N MET A 316 11.04 -3.77 1.21
CA MET A 316 10.87 -3.48 2.63
C MET A 316 9.91 -2.30 2.80
N SER A 317 8.95 -2.43 3.70
CA SER A 317 8.04 -1.35 4.06
C SER A 317 8.63 -0.51 5.18
N LEU A 318 8.46 0.80 5.10
CA LEU A 318 8.68 1.77 6.17
C LEU A 318 7.33 2.43 6.48
N CYS A 319 6.82 2.17 7.68
CA CYS A 319 5.56 2.68 8.20
C CYS A 319 5.83 3.75 9.26
N GLY A 320 5.04 4.82 9.28
CA GLY A 320 5.16 5.90 10.26
C GLY A 320 3.82 6.33 10.83
N ARG A 321 3.83 7.42 11.60
CA ARG A 321 2.62 8.09 12.08
C ARG A 321 1.99 8.94 10.97
N ALA A 322 0.74 9.37 11.15
CA ALA A 322 0.16 10.41 10.30
C ALA A 322 1.14 11.60 10.11
N TRP A 323 1.24 12.07 8.87
CA TRP A 323 2.05 13.22 8.46
C TRP A 323 3.58 13.04 8.56
N SER A 324 4.05 11.80 8.68
CA SER A 324 5.49 11.49 8.79
C SER A 324 6.18 11.20 7.45
N GLU A 325 5.58 11.56 6.31
CA GLU A 325 6.13 11.27 4.97
C GLU A 325 7.56 11.78 4.79
N MET A 326 7.88 12.97 5.30
CA MET A 326 9.25 13.51 5.26
C MET A 326 10.26 12.62 5.99
N THR A 327 9.87 12.09 7.17
CA THR A 327 10.71 11.16 7.93
C THR A 327 10.90 9.88 7.13
N LEU A 328 9.82 9.30 6.60
CA LEU A 328 9.92 8.05 5.83
C LEU A 328 10.75 8.22 4.55
N ILE A 329 10.59 9.33 3.83
CA ILE A 329 11.38 9.65 2.63
C ILE A 329 12.86 9.76 2.98
N ARG A 330 13.20 10.41 4.09
CA ARG A 330 14.59 10.54 4.56
C ARG A 330 15.23 9.18 4.85
N LEU A 331 14.54 8.32 5.60
CA LEU A 331 15.04 6.98 5.93
C LEU A 331 15.16 6.09 4.68
N ALA A 332 14.13 6.12 3.83
CA ALA A 332 14.08 5.38 2.58
C ALA A 332 15.18 5.80 1.60
N TYR A 333 15.42 7.10 1.48
CA TYR A 333 16.45 7.62 0.58
C TYR A 333 17.84 7.19 1.03
N ALA A 334 18.16 7.34 2.32
CA ALA A 334 19.43 6.85 2.87
C ALA A 334 19.65 5.35 2.60
N PHE A 335 18.62 4.53 2.85
CA PHE A 335 18.67 3.09 2.54
C PHE A 335 18.86 2.82 1.04
N GLU A 336 18.13 3.52 0.17
CA GLU A 336 18.27 3.40 -1.28
C GLU A 336 19.68 3.76 -1.74
N GLN A 337 20.27 4.85 -1.23
CA GLN A 337 21.61 5.30 -1.61
C GLN A 337 22.71 4.36 -1.13
N ALA A 338 22.55 3.75 0.06
CA ALA A 338 23.50 2.78 0.60
C ALA A 338 23.51 1.46 -0.20
N THR A 339 22.39 1.09 -0.81
CA THR A 339 22.22 -0.24 -1.41
C THR A 339 22.18 -0.26 -2.94
N ASN A 340 21.59 0.76 -3.57
CA ASN A 340 21.35 0.82 -5.02
C ASN A 340 20.76 -0.49 -5.59
N VAL A 341 19.82 -1.11 -4.87
CA VAL A 341 19.28 -2.45 -5.19
C VAL A 341 18.72 -2.54 -6.59
N ARG A 342 17.98 -1.51 -7.03
CA ARG A 342 17.14 -1.59 -8.23
C ARG A 342 17.96 -1.94 -9.47
N ARG A 343 17.46 -2.93 -10.22
CA ARG A 343 17.96 -3.31 -11.55
C ARG A 343 16.81 -3.27 -12.54
N PRO A 344 17.01 -2.85 -13.81
CA PRO A 344 15.94 -2.87 -14.80
C PRO A 344 15.47 -4.32 -15.09
N PRO A 345 14.18 -4.52 -15.42
CA PRO A 345 13.67 -5.84 -15.79
C PRO A 345 14.28 -6.35 -17.10
N THR A 346 14.27 -7.68 -17.26
CA THR A 346 14.80 -8.35 -18.46
C THR A 346 13.72 -9.05 -19.29
N PHE A 347 12.45 -8.98 -18.88
CA PHE A 347 11.30 -9.55 -19.58
C PHE A 347 11.44 -11.06 -19.88
N GLN A 348 12.06 -11.81 -18.96
CA GLN A 348 12.19 -13.26 -19.12
C GLN A 348 10.82 -13.92 -19.13
N ALA A 349 10.64 -14.96 -19.93
CA ALA A 349 9.39 -15.71 -19.95
C ALA A 349 9.09 -16.34 -18.58
N THR A 350 10.13 -16.79 -17.87
CA THR A 350 10.06 -17.37 -16.52
C THR A 350 11.40 -17.18 -15.79
N VAL A 351 11.42 -17.42 -14.48
CA VAL A 351 12.61 -17.40 -13.62
C VAL A 351 13.58 -18.52 -14.01
N ARG A 352 14.87 -18.20 -14.07
CA ARG A 352 15.93 -19.22 -14.23
C ARG A 352 16.24 -19.86 -12.86
N VAL A 353 15.95 -21.15 -12.74
CA VAL A 353 16.21 -21.99 -11.54
C VAL A 353 17.63 -22.54 -11.60
#